data_AF-A0A947MN18-F1
#
_entry.id   AF-A0A947MN18-F1
#
_cell.length_a   1.000
_cell.length_b   1.000
_cell.length_c   1.000
_cell.angle_alpha   90.00
_cell.angle_beta   90.00
_cell.angle_gamma   90.00
#
_symmetry.space_group_name_H-M   'P 1'
#
loop_
_entity.id
_entity.type
_entity.pdbx_description
1 polymer ?
#
loop_
_entity_poly.entity_id
_entity_poly.type
_entity_poly.pdbx_seq_one_letter_code
_entity_poly.pdbx_strand_id
1 'polypeptide(L)'
;MTDLPKTQRHDLEIEEIEKDRLSSKVRKIRAQGSAVDNFEALVQKAEDLAKKITYLDEDLRVVETDSAHEVVTLRSDEPQSSPQEVEYFQMELHKDGQTQLERKRYKREETETENVDFVVTEKNLERLGKDLGKDLGKDLKGK
;
A
#
# COMPACT_ATOMS: atom_id res chain seq x y z
N MET A 1 -17.29 13.89 7.33
CA MET A 1 -16.63 12.71 6.74
C MET A 1 -17.60 11.55 6.86
N THR A 2 -18.02 10.99 5.74
CA THR A 2 -18.90 9.82 5.71
C THR A 2 -18.03 8.58 5.83
N ASP A 3 -18.30 7.70 6.80
CA ASP A 3 -17.61 6.41 6.90
C ASP A 3 -17.91 5.58 5.65
N LEU A 4 -16.86 5.18 4.94
CA LEU A 4 -16.96 4.27 3.81
C LEU A 4 -17.11 2.83 4.31
N PRO A 5 -17.82 1.96 3.55
CA PRO A 5 -17.94 0.56 3.93
C PRO A 5 -16.57 -0.11 3.92
N LYS A 6 -16.23 -0.75 5.03
CA LYS A 6 -15.03 -1.58 5.17
C LYS A 6 -15.37 -3.02 4.84
N THR A 7 -14.70 -3.59 3.86
CA THR A 7 -14.87 -4.99 3.46
C THR A 7 -13.57 -5.76 3.66
N GLN A 8 -13.65 -6.98 4.20
CA GLN A 8 -12.50 -7.88 4.28
C GLN A 8 -12.44 -8.81 3.07
N ARG A 9 -11.31 -8.83 2.35
CA ARG A 9 -11.03 -9.73 1.21
C ARG A 9 -9.54 -10.01 1.11
N HIS A 10 -9.16 -11.27 0.86
CA HIS A 10 -7.75 -11.66 0.66
C HIS A 10 -6.80 -11.18 1.78
N ASP A 11 -7.25 -11.24 3.04
CA ASP A 11 -6.52 -10.72 4.20
C ASP A 11 -6.27 -9.20 4.20
N LEU A 12 -7.02 -8.47 3.37
CA LEU A 12 -7.04 -7.01 3.29
C LEU A 12 -8.34 -6.45 3.89
N GLU A 13 -8.23 -5.33 4.61
CA GLU A 13 -9.35 -4.43 4.87
C GLU A 13 -9.38 -3.36 3.78
N ILE A 14 -10.51 -3.23 3.09
CA ILE A 14 -10.65 -2.34 1.93
C ILE A 14 -11.74 -1.31 2.23
N GLU A 15 -11.41 -0.02 2.13
CA GLU A 15 -12.38 1.08 2.08
C GLU A 15 -12.89 1.20 0.63
N GLU A 16 -14.01 0.53 0.36
CA GLU A 16 -14.58 0.38 -0.98
C GLU A 16 -15.59 1.48 -1.30
N ILE A 17 -15.48 2.06 -2.50
CA ILE A 17 -16.42 3.07 -3.01
C ILE A 17 -17.48 2.39 -3.88
N GLU A 18 -17.02 1.57 -4.81
CA GLU A 18 -17.84 0.88 -5.79
C GLU A 18 -17.15 -0.41 -6.21
N LYS A 19 -17.95 -1.42 -6.56
CA LYS A 19 -17.45 -2.70 -7.04
C LYS A 19 -18.24 -3.13 -8.27
N ASP A 20 -17.52 -3.59 -9.28
CA ASP A 20 -18.08 -4.31 -10.42
C ASP A 20 -17.64 -5.78 -10.39
N ARG A 21 -17.85 -6.51 -11.50
CA ARG A 21 -17.53 -7.94 -11.58
C ARG A 21 -16.02 -8.25 -11.57
N LEU A 22 -15.17 -7.31 -11.98
CA LEU A 22 -13.75 -7.51 -12.24
C LEU A 22 -12.84 -6.58 -11.41
N SER A 23 -13.39 -5.48 -10.90
CA SER A 23 -12.62 -4.43 -10.23
C SER A 23 -13.38 -3.82 -9.05
N SER A 24 -12.61 -3.15 -8.20
CA SER A 24 -13.12 -2.34 -7.10
C SER A 24 -12.50 -0.95 -7.22
N LYS A 25 -13.35 0.07 -7.16
CA LYS A 25 -12.94 1.44 -6.89
C LYS A 25 -12.82 1.60 -5.39
N VAL A 26 -11.62 1.94 -4.92
CA VAL A 26 -11.27 1.95 -3.49
C VAL A 26 -10.61 3.27 -3.13
N ARG A 27 -10.73 3.67 -1.86
CA ARG A 27 -10.00 4.83 -1.32
C ARG A 27 -8.72 4.42 -0.64
N LYS A 28 -8.71 3.24 0.00
CA LYS A 28 -7.63 2.77 0.85
C LYS A 28 -7.68 1.25 1.00
N ILE A 29 -6.50 0.64 1.08
CA ILE A 29 -6.32 -0.77 1.40
C ILE A 29 -5.42 -0.86 2.63
N ARG A 30 -5.80 -1.67 3.61
CA ARG A 30 -4.98 -2.00 4.78
C ARG A 30 -4.74 -3.50 4.85
N ALA A 31 -3.58 -3.88 5.37
CA ALA A 31 -3.22 -5.25 5.66
C ALA A 31 -2.60 -5.33 7.06
N GLN A 32 -2.71 -6.51 7.67
CA GLN A 32 -1.99 -6.85 8.90
C GLN A 32 -1.06 -8.02 8.62
N GLY A 33 0.19 -7.70 8.32
CA GLY A 33 1.26 -8.68 8.10
C GLY A 33 1.96 -9.10 9.40
N SER A 34 3.07 -9.81 9.23
CA SER A 34 4.01 -10.12 10.32
C SER A 34 4.73 -8.84 10.78
N ALA A 35 4.78 -8.64 12.09
CA ALA A 35 5.69 -7.67 12.70
C ALA A 35 7.15 -8.07 12.43
N VAL A 36 8.05 -7.08 12.44
CA VAL A 36 9.49 -7.29 12.24
C VAL A 36 10.27 -6.92 13.51
N ASP A 37 11.40 -7.59 13.72
CA ASP A 37 12.13 -7.51 14.98
C ASP A 37 12.79 -6.13 15.22
N ASN A 38 13.25 -5.48 14.15
CA ASN A 38 13.96 -4.20 14.21
C ASN A 38 13.70 -3.34 12.96
N PHE A 39 14.13 -2.08 13.01
CA PHE A 39 13.89 -1.11 11.95
C PHE A 39 14.63 -1.45 10.64
N GLU A 40 15.83 -2.03 10.72
CA GLU A 40 16.58 -2.46 9.52
C GLU A 40 15.80 -3.55 8.76
N ALA A 41 15.19 -4.50 9.47
CA ALA A 41 14.31 -5.50 8.87
C ALA A 41 13.05 -4.89 8.25
N LEU A 42 12.53 -3.78 8.80
CA LEU A 42 11.42 -3.04 8.20
C LEU A 42 11.84 -2.38 6.88
N VAL A 43 13.02 -1.75 6.84
CA VAL A 43 13.57 -1.15 5.62
C VAL A 43 13.79 -2.22 4.55
N GLN A 44 14.41 -3.36 4.90
CA GLN A 44 14.60 -4.46 3.95
C GLN A 44 13.26 -4.99 3.41
N LYS A 45 12.27 -5.18 4.30
CA LYS A 45 10.91 -5.60 3.91
C LYS A 45 10.27 -4.60 2.93
N ALA A 46 10.43 -3.30 3.17
CA ALA A 46 9.93 -2.27 2.28
C ALA A 46 10.59 -2.33 0.89
N GLU A 47 11.91 -2.49 0.82
CA GLU A 47 12.62 -2.64 -0.46
C GLU A 47 12.23 -3.92 -1.22
N ASP A 48 12.00 -5.03 -0.50
CA ASP A 48 11.57 -6.28 -1.11
C ASP A 48 10.14 -6.18 -1.65
N LEU A 49 9.25 -5.50 -0.93
CA LEU A 49 7.89 -5.22 -1.38
C LEU A 49 7.88 -4.30 -2.60
N ALA A 50 8.72 -3.26 -2.63
CA ALA A 50 8.89 -2.40 -3.80
C ALA A 50 9.22 -3.21 -5.07
N LYS A 51 10.12 -4.20 -4.96
CA LYS A 51 10.51 -5.09 -6.08
C LYS A 51 9.43 -6.12 -6.44
N LYS A 52 8.55 -6.48 -5.50
CA LYS A 52 7.53 -7.52 -5.67
C LYS A 52 6.22 -6.96 -6.24
N ILE A 53 5.85 -5.75 -5.81
CA ILE A 53 4.60 -5.07 -6.17
C ILE A 53 4.84 -4.22 -7.43
N THR A 54 5.05 -4.91 -8.56
CA THR A 54 5.27 -4.30 -9.89
C THR A 54 4.01 -4.36 -10.77
N TYR A 55 2.85 -4.58 -10.16
CA TYR A 55 1.57 -4.80 -10.85
C TYR A 55 0.53 -3.73 -10.53
N LEU A 56 0.94 -2.70 -9.79
CA LEU A 56 0.26 -1.42 -9.80
C LEU A 56 0.62 -0.70 -11.11
N ASP A 57 -0.13 0.34 -11.45
CA ASP A 57 0.14 1.13 -12.66
C ASP A 57 1.46 1.93 -12.55
N GLU A 58 2.02 2.04 -11.35
CA GLU A 58 3.24 2.79 -11.03
C GLU A 58 4.12 1.93 -10.11
N ASP A 59 5.41 1.78 -10.43
CA ASP A 59 6.37 1.09 -9.56
C ASP A 59 6.60 1.89 -8.28
N LEU A 60 6.83 1.20 -7.17
CA LEU A 60 7.08 1.82 -5.87
C LEU A 60 8.57 1.87 -5.54
N ARG A 61 8.98 2.92 -4.82
CA ARG A 61 10.30 3.01 -4.19
C ARG A 61 10.20 3.57 -2.78
N VAL A 62 11.16 3.23 -1.93
CA VAL A 62 11.31 3.86 -0.61
C VAL A 62 11.68 5.33 -0.79
N VAL A 63 10.92 6.22 -0.14
CA VAL A 63 11.18 7.68 -0.17
C VAL A 63 11.51 8.25 1.20
N GLU A 64 11.10 7.58 2.27
CA GLU A 64 11.30 8.04 3.64
C GLU A 64 11.44 6.86 4.60
N THR A 65 12.37 7.00 5.54
CA THR A 65 12.61 6.05 6.63
C THR A 65 12.58 6.82 7.94
N ASP A 66 11.58 6.56 8.79
CA ASP A 66 11.42 7.20 10.08
C ASP A 66 11.62 6.18 11.20
N SER A 67 12.84 6.12 11.73
CA SER A 67 13.18 5.21 12.82
C SER A 67 12.58 5.62 14.17
N ALA A 68 12.16 6.88 14.33
CA ALA A 68 11.57 7.35 15.58
C ALA A 68 10.13 6.87 15.74
N HIS A 69 9.38 6.83 14.64
CA HIS A 69 8.01 6.32 14.60
C HIS A 69 7.92 4.87 14.10
N GLU A 70 9.05 4.25 13.74
CA GLU A 70 9.14 2.88 13.22
C GLU A 70 8.30 2.67 11.94
N VAL A 71 8.39 3.63 11.01
CA VAL A 71 7.64 3.67 9.75
C VAL A 71 8.60 3.78 8.56
N VAL A 72 8.29 3.08 7.47
CA VAL A 72 8.91 3.26 6.16
C VAL A 72 7.83 3.59 5.14
N THR A 73 8.07 4.65 4.35
CA THR A 73 7.13 5.12 3.33
C THR A 73 7.69 4.83 1.95
N LEU A 74 6.89 4.16 1.14
CA LEU A 74 7.09 4.03 -0.30
C LEU A 74 6.17 4.97 -1.06
N ARG A 75 6.64 5.48 -2.19
CA ARG A 75 5.80 6.19 -3.17
C ARG A 75 6.09 5.71 -4.58
N SER A 76 5.21 6.04 -5.51
CA SER A 76 5.47 5.89 -6.94
C SER A 76 6.82 6.49 -7.33
N ASP A 77 7.61 5.74 -8.11
CA ASP A 77 8.86 6.25 -8.69
C ASP A 77 8.57 7.24 -9.83
N GLU A 78 7.63 6.88 -10.72
CA GLU A 78 7.13 7.71 -11.81
C GLU A 78 5.65 8.08 -11.57
N PRO A 79 5.37 9.09 -10.74
CA PRO A 79 3.99 9.48 -10.41
C PRO A 79 3.28 10.12 -11.61
N GLN A 80 1.97 9.92 -11.70
CA GLN A 80 1.15 10.59 -12.71
C GLN A 80 1.14 12.10 -12.49
N SER A 81 1.75 12.84 -13.41
CA SER A 81 1.93 14.29 -13.27
C SER A 81 1.22 15.05 -14.38
N SER A 82 0.52 16.12 -14.02
CA SER A 82 0.00 17.13 -14.93
C SER A 82 0.61 18.51 -14.59
N PRO A 83 0.30 19.59 -15.34
CA PRO A 83 0.73 20.93 -14.97
C PRO A 83 0.24 21.39 -13.59
N GLN A 84 -0.93 20.92 -13.15
CA GLN A 84 -1.63 21.42 -11.96
C GLN A 84 -1.50 20.49 -10.75
N GLU A 85 -1.33 19.18 -11.00
CA GLU A 85 -1.41 18.16 -9.95
C GLU A 85 -0.41 17.02 -10.18
N VAL A 86 -0.11 16.31 -9.10
CA VAL A 86 0.66 15.07 -9.10
C VAL A 86 -0.11 14.03 -8.32
N GLU A 87 -0.43 12.90 -8.95
CA GLU A 87 -1.01 11.73 -8.32
C GLU A 87 0.04 10.63 -8.15
N TYR A 88 0.03 9.98 -7.00
CA TYR A 88 0.97 8.90 -6.69
C TYR A 88 0.37 7.91 -5.72
N PHE A 89 0.80 6.65 -5.80
CA PHE A 89 0.58 5.70 -4.73
C PHE A 89 1.51 6.00 -3.57
N GLN A 90 1.00 5.86 -2.34
CA GLN A 90 1.78 5.88 -1.11
C GLN A 90 1.48 4.61 -0.32
N MET A 91 2.54 3.92 0.09
CA MET A 91 2.46 2.79 1.00
C MET A 91 3.22 3.09 2.27
N GLU A 92 2.58 2.92 3.42
CA GLU A 92 3.21 3.05 4.73
C GLU A 92 3.29 1.67 5.38
N LEU A 93 4.50 1.30 5.83
CA LEU A 93 4.75 0.06 6.54
C LEU A 93 5.21 0.39 7.95
N HIS A 94 4.55 -0.22 8.92
CA HIS A 94 4.88 -0.10 10.32
C HIS A 94 5.58 -1.37 10.80
N LYS A 95 6.48 -1.22 11.76
CA LYS A 95 7.19 -2.37 12.37
C LYS A 95 6.26 -3.41 12.98
N ASP A 96 5.10 -3.00 13.49
CA ASP A 96 4.07 -3.89 14.06
C ASP A 96 3.33 -4.74 12.99
N GLY A 97 3.68 -4.57 11.72
CA GLY A 97 3.12 -5.31 10.60
C GLY A 97 1.91 -4.65 9.96
N GLN A 98 1.44 -3.50 10.47
CA GLN A 98 0.42 -2.72 9.76
C GLN A 98 0.98 -2.19 8.45
N THR A 99 0.18 -2.29 7.39
CA THR A 99 0.50 -1.70 6.09
C THR A 99 -0.72 -1.02 5.52
N GLN A 100 -0.54 0.18 4.96
CA GLN A 100 -1.59 0.96 4.34
C GLN A 100 -1.16 1.38 2.94
N LEU A 101 -2.01 1.15 1.95
CA LEU A 101 -1.85 1.65 0.57
C LEU A 101 -2.98 2.63 0.24
N GLU A 102 -2.59 3.79 -0.25
CA GLU A 102 -3.48 4.86 -0.70
C GLU A 102 -2.98 5.45 -2.02
N ARG A 103 -3.88 6.12 -2.75
CA ARG A 103 -3.50 7.05 -3.80
C ARG A 103 -3.69 8.48 -3.30
N LYS A 104 -2.67 9.30 -3.49
CA LYS A 104 -2.61 10.69 -3.05
C LYS A 104 -2.61 11.60 -4.28
N ARG A 105 -3.25 12.76 -4.18
CA ARG A 105 -3.15 13.85 -5.15
C ARG A 105 -2.61 15.08 -4.44
N TYR A 106 -1.50 15.60 -4.93
CA TYR A 106 -0.94 16.88 -4.54
C TYR A 106 -1.32 17.95 -5.57
N LYS A 107 -2.03 18.99 -5.13
CA LYS A 107 -2.38 20.14 -5.99
C LYS A 107 -1.38 21.26 -5.76
N ARG A 108 -0.69 21.67 -6.82
CA ARG A 108 0.42 22.64 -6.72
C ARG A 108 -0.02 24.03 -6.24
N GLU A 109 -1.26 24.41 -6.53
CA GLU A 109 -1.81 25.73 -6.16
C GLU A 109 -2.29 25.78 -4.70
N GLU A 110 -2.75 24.65 -4.16
CA GLU A 110 -3.35 24.59 -2.81
C GLU A 110 -2.30 24.19 -1.74
N THR A 111 -1.14 23.65 -2.13
CA THR A 111 -0.14 23.04 -1.24
C THR A 111 -0.68 21.91 -0.35
N GLU A 112 -1.86 21.40 -0.68
CA GLU A 112 -2.54 20.33 0.03
C GLU A 112 -2.41 19.00 -0.70
N THR A 113 -2.44 17.91 0.08
CA THR A 113 -2.50 16.54 -0.42
C THR A 113 -3.81 15.91 0.03
N GLU A 114 -4.55 15.35 -0.91
CA GLU A 114 -5.80 14.62 -0.63
C GLU A 114 -5.69 13.15 -1.03
N ASN A 115 -6.49 12.30 -0.38
CA ASN A 115 -6.67 10.93 -0.84
C ASN A 115 -7.59 10.93 -2.05
N VAL A 116 -7.24 10.18 -3.09
CA VAL A 116 -8.09 9.98 -4.27
C VAL A 116 -8.44 8.52 -4.43
N ASP A 117 -9.59 8.26 -5.05
CA ASP A 117 -9.99 6.91 -5.38
C ASP A 117 -9.09 6.32 -6.46
N PHE A 118 -8.88 5.02 -6.41
CA PHE A 118 -8.18 4.29 -7.45
C PHE A 118 -8.89 2.96 -7.74
N VAL A 119 -8.69 2.45 -8.94
CA VAL A 119 -9.27 1.17 -9.38
C VAL A 119 -8.25 0.07 -9.20
N VAL A 120 -8.66 -1.01 -8.58
CA VAL A 120 -7.85 -2.22 -8.43
C VAL A 120 -8.64 -3.42 -8.93
N THR A 121 -8.01 -4.24 -9.76
CA THR A 121 -8.64 -5.48 -10.24
C THR A 121 -8.70 -6.51 -9.11
N GLU A 122 -9.66 -7.43 -9.18
CA GLU A 122 -9.76 -8.52 -8.19
C GLU A 122 -8.47 -9.37 -8.14
N LYS A 123 -7.83 -9.58 -9.30
CA LYS A 123 -6.53 -10.28 -9.39
C LYS A 123 -5.41 -9.52 -8.67
N ASN A 124 -5.37 -8.20 -8.80
CA ASN A 124 -4.36 -7.38 -8.11
C ASN A 124 -4.62 -7.33 -6.61
N LEU A 125 -5.88 -7.32 -6.16
CA LEU A 125 -6.22 -7.45 -4.73
C LEU A 125 -5.75 -8.78 -4.14
N GLU A 126 -5.97 -9.89 -4.83
CA GLU A 126 -5.51 -11.21 -4.39
C GLU A 126 -3.98 -11.27 -4.28
N ARG A 127 -3.27 -10.73 -5.27
CA ARG A 127 -1.79 -10.63 -5.24
C ARG A 127 -1.31 -9.76 -4.08
N LEU A 128 -1.95 -8.61 -3.89
CA LEU A 128 -1.61 -7.69 -2.80
C LEU A 128 -1.83 -8.33 -1.43
N GLY A 129 -2.93 -9.08 -1.26
CA GLY A 129 -3.17 -9.89 -0.07
C GLY A 129 -2.07 -10.89 0.22
N LYS A 130 -1.61 -11.62 -0.81
CA LYS A 130 -0.49 -12.57 -0.69
C LYS A 130 0.86 -11.89 -0.41
N ASP A 131 1.06 -10.67 -0.89
CA ASP A 131 2.29 -9.93 -0.73
C ASP A 131 2.37 -9.23 0.64
N LEU A 132 1.25 -8.72 1.15
CA LEU A 132 1.17 -7.97 2.40
C LEU A 132 0.73 -8.80 3.62
N GLY A 133 0.09 -9.94 3.39
CA GLY A 133 -0.43 -10.82 4.43
C GLY A 133 0.67 -11.39 5.33
N LYS A 134 0.27 -12.04 6.42
CA LYS A 134 1.20 -12.77 7.29
C LYS A 134 1.92 -13.84 6.46
N ASP A 135 3.23 -13.89 6.56
CA ASP A 135 4.05 -14.86 5.82
C ASP A 135 3.43 -16.28 5.93
N LEU A 136 2.99 -16.84 4.81
CA LEU A 136 2.75 -18.29 4.66
C LEU A 136 4.10 -19.04 4.59
N GLY A 137 5.01 -18.70 5.51
CA GLY A 137 6.45 -18.98 5.41
C GLY A 137 7.09 -19.34 6.75
N LYS A 138 6.43 -20.17 7.55
CA LYS A 138 7.09 -20.96 8.63
C LYS A 138 7.06 -22.48 8.40
N ASP A 139 6.85 -22.94 7.17
CA ASP A 139 6.99 -24.36 6.79
C ASP A 139 8.21 -24.64 5.90
N LEU A 140 9.32 -23.92 6.12
CA LEU A 140 10.63 -24.32 5.58
C LEU A 140 11.70 -24.17 6.66
N LYS A 141 11.67 -25.08 7.65
CA LYS A 141 12.84 -25.75 8.24
C LYS A 141 12.39 -26.84 9.21
N GLY A 142 11.81 -27.89 8.65
CA GLY A 142 12.06 -29.24 9.11
C GLY A 142 13.23 -29.80 8.31
N LYS A 143 14.42 -29.85 8.92
CA LYS A 143 15.49 -30.83 8.70
C LYS A 143 16.55 -30.63 9.77
#